data_AF-A0A953C4K4-F1
#
_entry.id   AF-A0A953C4K4-F1
#
_cell.length_a   1.000
_cell.length_b   1.000
_cell.length_c   1.000
_cell.angle_alpha   90.00
_cell.angle_beta   90.00
_cell.angle_gamma   90.00
#
_symmetry.space_group_name_H-M   'P 1'
#
loop_
_entity.id
_entity.type
_entity.pdbx_description
1 polymer ?
#
loop_
_entity_poly.entity_id
_entity_poly.type
_entity_poly.pdbx_seq_one_letter_code
_entity_poly.pdbx_strand_id
1 'polypeptide(L)'
;MRKWLVPALIFVAATAGAASPAHAHKLKVFATAVGERIEGTVYFVGGGPAPGARILVESTDGKPIEELTADDVGAFAITAKVRTDHVIVTDSADGHSARTTIPVSLLPASLPLPASVPGTTATESPGSTAPAPTLEGREGRKGDPTAMEASIAQAVAQQVAPLRQQLSAYEDQVRLRDVLGGLGYILGLAGLFAWMRARRPTGGGR
;
A
#
# COMPACT_ATOMS: atom_id res chain seq x y z
N MET A 1 -6.20 30.97 -45.80
CA MET A 1 -5.82 30.35 -44.50
C MET A 1 -7.00 29.93 -43.61
N ARG A 2 -8.15 30.63 -43.60
CA ARG A 2 -9.32 30.30 -42.75
C ARG A 2 -10.03 28.96 -43.05
N LYS A 3 -9.85 28.40 -44.26
CA LYS A 3 -10.55 27.17 -44.72
C LYS A 3 -10.06 25.87 -44.08
N TRP A 4 -8.89 25.88 -43.43
CA TRP A 4 -8.32 24.69 -42.76
C TRP A 4 -8.55 24.65 -41.25
N LEU A 5 -9.03 25.75 -40.64
CA LEU A 5 -9.25 25.82 -39.20
C LEU A 5 -10.49 25.04 -38.74
N VAL A 6 -11.56 25.06 -39.54
CA VAL A 6 -12.80 24.30 -39.26
C VAL A 6 -12.57 22.79 -39.31
N PRO A 7 -11.94 22.20 -40.36
CA PRO A 7 -11.66 20.77 -40.37
C PRO A 7 -10.63 20.36 -39.31
N ALA A 8 -9.66 21.21 -38.96
CA ALA A 8 -8.72 20.94 -37.87
C ALA A 8 -9.40 20.91 -36.49
N LEU A 9 -10.36 21.81 -36.24
CA LEU A 9 -11.12 21.82 -34.98
C LEU A 9 -12.05 20.60 -34.87
N ILE A 10 -12.67 20.20 -35.98
CA ILE A 10 -13.49 18.98 -36.07
C ILE A 10 -12.63 17.73 -35.87
N PHE A 11 -11.42 17.70 -36.43
CA PHE A 11 -10.48 16.58 -36.25
C PHE A 11 -9.99 16.44 -34.80
N VAL A 12 -9.70 17.56 -34.11
CA VAL A 12 -9.36 17.56 -32.68
C VAL A 12 -10.56 17.13 -31.82
N ALA A 13 -11.78 17.59 -32.13
CA ALA A 13 -12.97 17.18 -31.41
C ALA A 13 -13.32 15.69 -31.63
N ALA A 14 -13.14 15.18 -32.86
CA ALA A 14 -13.39 13.78 -33.21
C ALA A 14 -12.34 12.83 -32.62
N THR A 15 -11.09 13.26 -32.47
CA THR A 15 -10.03 12.47 -31.81
C THR A 15 -10.15 12.48 -30.28
N ALA A 16 -10.66 13.57 -29.68
CA ALA A 16 -10.91 13.64 -28.24
C ALA A 16 -12.05 12.73 -27.77
N GLY A 17 -13.05 12.44 -28.61
CA GLY A 17 -14.16 11.52 -28.31
C GLY A 17 -13.80 10.03 -28.40
N ALA A 18 -12.64 9.70 -28.98
CA ALA A 18 -12.16 8.32 -29.13
C ALA A 18 -11.20 7.87 -28.01
N ALA A 19 -10.95 8.73 -27.01
CA ALA A 19 -10.24 8.33 -25.81
C ALA A 19 -11.15 7.45 -24.96
N SER A 20 -11.04 6.12 -25.12
CA SER A 20 -11.56 5.17 -24.12
C SER A 20 -11.11 5.62 -22.74
N PRO A 21 -11.93 5.44 -21.68
CA PRO A 21 -11.46 5.68 -20.32
C PRO A 21 -10.20 4.84 -20.13
N ALA A 22 -9.05 5.50 -20.04
CA ALA A 22 -7.83 4.86 -19.58
C ALA A 22 -8.09 4.55 -18.11
N HIS A 23 -8.65 3.38 -17.85
CA HIS A 23 -8.79 2.87 -16.49
C HIS A 23 -7.37 2.84 -15.91
N ALA A 24 -7.11 3.75 -14.98
CA ALA A 24 -5.87 3.79 -14.22
C ALA A 24 -5.83 2.56 -13.30
N HIS A 25 -5.63 1.37 -13.86
CA HIS A 25 -5.52 0.08 -13.15
C HIS A 25 -4.17 -0.02 -12.43
N LYS A 26 -3.77 1.04 -11.72
CA LYS A 26 -2.61 0.94 -10.84
C LYS A 26 -3.03 0.15 -9.61
N LEU A 27 -2.51 -1.06 -9.48
CA LEU A 27 -2.66 -1.89 -8.28
C LEU A 27 -1.99 -1.19 -7.09
N LYS A 28 -2.59 -1.30 -5.91
CA LYS A 28 -2.04 -0.84 -4.65
C LYS A 28 -2.37 -1.84 -3.55
N VAL A 29 -1.47 -1.95 -2.58
CA VAL A 29 -1.69 -2.69 -1.34
C VAL A 29 -1.55 -1.75 -0.16
N PHE A 30 -2.57 -1.75 0.70
CA PHE A 30 -2.47 -1.20 2.04
C PHE A 30 -2.32 -2.36 3.02
N ALA A 31 -1.47 -2.19 4.03
CA ALA A 31 -1.32 -3.15 5.10
C ALA A 31 -0.90 -2.45 6.39
N THR A 32 -1.32 -2.98 7.53
CA THR A 32 -0.96 -2.51 8.86
C THR A 32 -0.94 -3.65 9.86
N ALA A 33 -0.31 -3.45 11.02
CA ALA A 33 -0.25 -4.47 12.07
C ALA A 33 -1.13 -4.07 13.26
N VAL A 34 -1.82 -5.08 13.81
CA VAL A 34 -2.66 -5.04 14.98
C VAL A 34 -2.20 -6.18 15.90
N GLY A 35 -1.31 -5.85 16.84
CA GLY A 35 -0.57 -6.88 17.57
C GLY A 35 0.25 -7.73 16.61
N GLU A 36 0.16 -9.06 16.74
CA GLU A 36 0.87 -10.00 15.86
C GLU A 36 0.19 -10.17 14.48
N ARG A 37 -1.03 -9.65 14.32
CA ARG A 37 -1.80 -9.81 13.09
C ARG A 37 -1.52 -8.66 12.13
N ILE A 38 -1.09 -8.98 10.93
CA ILE A 38 -0.98 -8.01 9.83
C ILE A 38 -2.24 -8.15 8.99
N GLU A 39 -2.95 -7.04 8.83
CA GLU A 39 -4.19 -6.95 8.04
C GLU A 39 -4.00 -5.95 6.91
N GLY A 40 -4.61 -6.23 5.77
CA GLY A 40 -4.46 -5.37 4.62
C GLY A 40 -5.55 -5.55 3.57
N THR A 41 -5.47 -4.72 2.54
CA THR A 41 -6.39 -4.72 1.41
C THR A 41 -5.62 -4.39 0.14
N VAL A 42 -5.88 -5.15 -0.92
CA VAL A 42 -5.41 -4.92 -2.27
C VAL A 42 -6.54 -4.29 -3.09
N TYR A 43 -6.24 -3.18 -3.74
CA TYR A 43 -7.22 -2.38 -4.49
C TYR A 43 -6.58 -1.65 -5.66
N PHE A 44 -7.39 -1.23 -6.61
CA PHE A 44 -6.97 -0.39 -7.73
C PHE A 44 -7.13 1.08 -7.38
N VAL A 45 -6.19 1.92 -7.83
CA VAL A 45 -6.31 3.38 -7.75
C VAL A 45 -7.60 3.80 -8.44
N GLY A 46 -8.49 4.46 -7.70
CA GLY A 46 -9.89 4.69 -8.10
C GLY A 46 -10.92 4.00 -7.21
N GLY A 47 -10.50 3.04 -6.37
CA GLY A 47 -11.25 2.55 -5.22
C GLY A 47 -11.86 1.15 -5.35
N GLY A 48 -11.71 0.46 -6.48
CA GLY A 48 -12.23 -0.90 -6.65
C GLY A 48 -11.33 -1.96 -5.98
N PRO A 49 -11.89 -2.99 -5.33
CA PRO A 49 -11.11 -4.10 -4.76
C PRO A 49 -10.43 -4.92 -5.85
N ALA A 50 -9.32 -5.60 -5.50
CA ALA A 50 -8.62 -6.53 -6.38
C ALA A 50 -8.73 -7.97 -5.84
N PRO A 51 -9.90 -8.62 -6.01
CA PRO A 51 -10.09 -9.99 -5.54
C PRO A 51 -9.21 -10.96 -6.32
N GLY A 52 -8.76 -12.02 -5.66
CA GLY A 52 -7.92 -13.02 -6.32
C GLY A 52 -6.48 -12.56 -6.56
N ALA A 53 -6.10 -11.35 -6.15
CA ALA A 53 -4.72 -10.88 -6.25
C ALA A 53 -3.80 -11.76 -5.40
N ARG A 54 -2.66 -12.16 -5.97
CA ARG A 54 -1.64 -12.92 -5.24
C ARG A 54 -0.96 -12.00 -4.25
N ILE A 55 -0.67 -12.50 -3.06
CA ILE A 55 0.02 -11.79 -1.99
C ILE A 55 1.18 -12.67 -1.53
N LEU A 56 2.39 -12.17 -1.70
CA LEU A 56 3.62 -12.77 -1.23
C LEU A 56 4.17 -11.93 -0.07
N VAL A 57 4.36 -12.57 1.07
CA VAL A 57 4.97 -11.98 2.25
C VAL A 57 6.43 -12.39 2.26
N GLU A 58 7.33 -11.42 2.24
CA GLU A 58 8.78 -11.63 2.24
C GLU A 58 9.43 -11.02 3.49
N SER A 59 10.54 -11.60 3.91
CA SER A 59 11.49 -10.93 4.80
C SER A 59 12.20 -9.79 4.07
N THR A 60 12.90 -8.92 4.80
CA THR A 60 13.78 -7.88 4.23
C THR A 60 14.79 -8.42 3.22
N ASP A 61 15.22 -9.67 3.40
CA ASP A 61 16.20 -10.34 2.54
C ASP A 61 15.58 -10.93 1.26
N GLY A 62 14.29 -10.67 1.00
CA GLY A 62 13.56 -11.20 -0.15
C GLY A 62 13.18 -12.67 -0.03
N LYS A 63 13.37 -13.28 1.15
CA LYS A 63 12.97 -14.68 1.39
C LYS A 63 11.46 -14.76 1.60
N PRO A 64 10.73 -15.63 0.88
CA PRO A 64 9.30 -15.80 1.10
C PRO A 64 9.03 -16.40 2.49
N ILE A 65 8.12 -15.78 3.21
CA ILE A 65 7.62 -16.19 4.53
C ILE A 65 6.30 -16.94 4.36
N GLU A 66 5.38 -16.36 3.60
CA GLU A 66 4.03 -16.88 3.40
C GLU A 66 3.44 -16.35 2.08
N GLU A 67 2.55 -17.12 1.46
CA GLU A 67 1.84 -16.74 0.25
C GLU A 67 0.35 -17.00 0.43
N LEU A 68 -0.47 -16.04 -0.01
CA LEU A 68 -1.92 -16.10 0.09
C LEU A 68 -2.58 -15.34 -1.08
N THR A 69 -3.90 -15.38 -1.14
CA THR A 69 -4.70 -14.70 -2.16
C THR A 69 -5.70 -13.78 -1.48
N ALA A 70 -5.89 -12.58 -2.04
CA ALA A 70 -6.88 -11.64 -1.55
C ALA A 70 -8.30 -12.18 -1.71
N ASP A 71 -9.16 -11.92 -0.73
CA ASP A 71 -10.57 -12.34 -0.75
C ASP A 71 -11.44 -11.50 -1.71
N ASP A 72 -12.76 -11.73 -1.70
CA ASP A 72 -13.73 -11.07 -2.59
C ASP A 72 -13.78 -9.54 -2.44
N VAL A 73 -13.36 -9.01 -1.29
CA VAL A 73 -13.26 -7.57 -1.03
C VAL A 73 -11.82 -7.06 -1.12
N GLY A 74 -10.90 -7.89 -1.62
CA GLY A 74 -9.48 -7.60 -1.74
C GLY A 74 -8.74 -7.64 -0.40
N ALA A 75 -9.37 -8.08 0.69
CA ALA A 75 -8.76 -8.12 2.01
C ALA A 75 -7.90 -9.36 2.21
N PHE A 76 -6.96 -9.25 3.15
CA PHE A 76 -6.11 -10.35 3.58
C PHE A 76 -5.64 -10.13 5.01
N ALA A 77 -5.23 -11.22 5.65
CA ALA A 77 -4.60 -11.14 6.96
C ALA A 77 -3.64 -12.32 7.19
N ILE A 78 -2.53 -12.03 7.85
CA ILE A 78 -1.49 -13.00 8.22
C ILE A 78 -1.11 -12.79 9.69
N THR A 79 -0.51 -13.82 10.31
CA THR A 79 0.06 -13.70 11.66
C THR A 79 1.57 -13.67 11.55
N ALA A 80 2.18 -12.55 11.97
CA ALA A 80 3.62 -12.39 12.01
C ALA A 80 4.23 -13.39 13.01
N LYS A 81 5.18 -14.21 12.55
CA LYS A 81 5.86 -15.22 13.37
C LYS A 81 7.20 -14.74 13.91
N VAL A 82 7.77 -13.71 13.31
CA VAL A 82 9.11 -13.19 13.58
C VAL A 82 9.03 -11.67 13.67
N ARG A 83 9.78 -11.06 14.57
CA ARG A 83 9.86 -9.61 14.73
C ARG A 83 10.86 -9.00 13.76
N THR A 84 10.45 -8.87 12.50
CA THR A 84 11.22 -8.23 11.43
C THR A 84 10.31 -7.36 10.56
N ASP A 85 10.88 -6.55 9.68
CA ASP A 85 10.09 -5.87 8.65
C ASP A 85 9.49 -6.94 7.71
N HIS A 86 8.18 -6.86 7.49
CA HIS A 86 7.50 -7.73 6.53
C HIS A 86 7.24 -6.94 5.27
N VAL A 87 7.74 -7.46 4.16
CA VAL A 87 7.48 -6.90 2.83
C VAL A 87 6.28 -7.62 2.26
N ILE A 88 5.21 -6.88 2.01
CA ILE A 88 4.02 -7.40 1.33
C ILE A 88 4.14 -7.03 -0.14
N VAL A 89 4.29 -8.02 -0.99
CA VAL A 89 4.27 -7.89 -2.45
C VAL A 89 2.94 -8.46 -2.94
N THR A 90 2.28 -7.77 -3.86
CA THR A 90 1.09 -8.30 -4.51
C THR A 90 1.22 -8.15 -6.01
N ASP A 91 0.68 -9.13 -6.73
CA ASP A 91 0.59 -9.15 -8.18
C ASP A 91 -0.81 -9.55 -8.61
N SER A 92 -1.27 -8.98 -9.73
CA SER A 92 -2.51 -9.33 -10.39
C SER A 92 -2.24 -10.06 -11.70
N ALA A 93 -3.18 -10.89 -12.14
CA ALA A 93 -3.02 -11.76 -13.31
C ALA A 93 -2.74 -11.00 -14.63
N ASP A 94 -3.07 -9.71 -14.68
CA ASP A 94 -2.81 -8.80 -15.80
C ASP A 94 -1.44 -8.10 -15.75
N GLY A 95 -0.57 -8.50 -14.82
CA GLY A 95 0.82 -8.08 -14.75
C GLY A 95 1.09 -6.81 -13.95
N HIS A 96 0.12 -6.31 -13.18
CA HIS A 96 0.37 -5.21 -12.23
C HIS A 96 0.94 -5.74 -10.92
N SER A 97 1.76 -4.93 -10.26
CA SER A 97 2.31 -5.24 -8.94
C SER A 97 2.34 -4.04 -8.02
N ALA A 98 2.24 -4.31 -6.73
CA ALA A 98 2.38 -3.32 -5.68
C ALA A 98 3.16 -3.90 -4.49
N ARG A 99 3.82 -3.02 -3.74
CA ARG A 99 4.63 -3.40 -2.58
C ARG A 99 4.39 -2.43 -1.44
N THR A 100 4.31 -2.96 -0.23
CA THR A 100 4.35 -2.17 1.01
C THR A 100 5.21 -2.86 2.06
N THR A 101 5.75 -2.11 3.00
CA THR A 101 6.56 -2.64 4.11
C THR A 101 5.83 -2.38 5.41
N ILE A 102 5.62 -3.45 6.19
CA ILE A 102 5.22 -3.36 7.59
C ILE A 102 6.49 -3.25 8.42
N PRO A 103 6.80 -2.06 8.98
CA PRO A 103 7.99 -1.92 9.80
C PRO A 103 7.86 -2.71 11.10
N VAL A 104 8.98 -3.25 11.56
CA VAL A 104 9.13 -4.00 12.81
C VAL A 104 8.62 -3.24 14.04
N SER A 105 8.57 -1.90 13.97
CA SER A 105 8.05 -1.04 15.02
C SER A 105 6.55 -1.16 15.24
N LEU A 106 5.79 -1.63 14.24
CA LEU A 106 4.35 -1.90 14.38
C LEU A 106 4.06 -3.30 14.93
N LEU A 107 5.09 -4.14 15.08
CA LEU A 107 4.97 -5.49 15.61
C LEU A 107 5.31 -5.53 17.10
N PRO A 108 4.65 -6.40 17.88
CA PRO A 108 4.83 -6.46 19.32
C PRO A 108 6.23 -6.96 19.68
N ALA A 109 6.74 -6.47 20.81
CA ALA A 109 8.06 -6.84 21.30
C ALA A 109 8.18 -8.30 21.76
N SER A 110 7.05 -8.97 21.97
CA SER A 110 6.96 -10.40 22.32
C SER A 110 7.35 -11.35 21.20
N LEU A 111 7.29 -10.90 19.94
CA LEU A 111 7.65 -11.76 18.81
C LEU A 111 9.16 -12.07 18.81
N PRO A 112 9.54 -13.31 18.51
CA PRO A 112 10.95 -13.71 18.48
C PRO A 112 11.68 -12.94 17.39
N LEU A 113 12.89 -12.45 17.69
CA LEU A 113 13.76 -11.88 16.67
C LEU A 113 14.20 -12.97 15.67
N PRO A 114 14.54 -12.60 14.42
CA PRO A 114 15.13 -13.53 13.48
C PRO A 114 16.33 -14.22 14.13
N ALA A 115 16.40 -15.55 14.04
CA ALA A 115 17.60 -16.27 14.44
C ALA A 115 18.75 -15.77 13.56
N SER A 116 19.74 -15.11 14.16
CA SER A 116 21.01 -14.85 13.48
C SER A 116 21.55 -16.19 12.98
N VAL A 117 21.91 -16.23 11.70
CA VAL A 117 22.47 -17.41 11.05
C VAL A 117 23.62 -17.99 11.91
N PRO A 118 23.64 -19.29 12.22
CA PRO A 118 24.75 -19.89 12.96
C PRO A 118 25.96 -20.00 12.04
N GLY A 119 27.00 -19.20 12.32
CA GLY A 119 28.33 -19.41 11.78
C GLY A 119 29.16 -20.29 12.72
N THR A 120 29.34 -21.56 12.33
CA THR A 120 30.43 -22.47 12.70
C THR A 120 30.57 -22.92 14.17
N THR A 121 30.05 -24.13 14.40
CA THR A 121 30.65 -25.27 15.12
C THR A 121 31.61 -25.01 16.29
N ALA A 122 31.12 -25.34 17.51
CA ALA A 122 31.92 -26.02 18.51
C ALA A 122 31.04 -27.10 19.18
N THR A 123 31.44 -28.35 18.98
CA THR A 123 30.85 -29.58 19.49
C THR A 123 31.14 -29.78 20.99
N GLU A 124 30.06 -30.02 21.75
CA GLU A 124 29.87 -30.85 22.96
C GLU A 124 30.88 -30.85 24.13
N SER A 125 30.37 -30.66 25.35
CA SER A 125 30.12 -31.80 26.29
C SER A 125 29.31 -31.41 27.55
N PRO A 126 28.69 -32.39 28.25
CA PRO A 126 27.41 -32.25 28.95
C PRO A 126 27.52 -32.01 30.47
N GLY A 127 26.42 -31.56 31.07
CA GLY A 127 26.14 -31.81 32.48
C GLY A 127 25.19 -30.81 33.13
N SER A 128 24.02 -31.30 33.53
CA SER A 128 23.37 -31.06 34.84
C SER A 128 21.88 -30.68 34.75
N THR A 129 21.07 -31.74 34.75
CA THR A 129 19.91 -31.99 35.62
C THR A 129 19.03 -30.80 36.05
N ALA A 130 17.81 -30.80 35.54
CA ALA A 130 16.65 -30.11 36.11
C ALA A 130 16.36 -30.58 37.55
N PRO A 131 15.65 -29.78 38.34
CA PRO A 131 14.26 -30.18 38.56
C PRO A 131 13.26 -29.03 38.49
N ALA A 132 12.07 -29.36 37.97
CA ALA A 132 10.84 -28.60 38.15
C ALA A 132 10.43 -28.57 39.63
N PRO A 133 9.63 -27.57 40.03
CA PRO A 133 8.41 -27.91 40.76
C PRO A 133 7.15 -27.34 40.12
N THR A 134 6.07 -27.91 40.61
CA THR A 134 4.72 -28.00 40.08
C THR A 134 3.77 -27.11 40.91
N LEU A 135 2.78 -26.53 40.21
CA LEU A 135 1.46 -26.02 40.63
C LEU A 135 1.30 -24.74 41.49
N GLU A 136 0.48 -23.87 40.90
CA GLU A 136 -0.61 -23.08 41.49
C GLU A 136 -0.33 -22.11 42.64
N GLY A 137 -0.22 -20.84 42.25
CA GLY A 137 -0.54 -19.68 43.08
C GLY A 137 -1.36 -18.68 42.28
N ARG A 138 -2.69 -18.81 42.33
CA ARG A 138 -3.62 -17.72 42.00
C ARG A 138 -3.60 -16.75 43.16
N GLU A 139 -2.64 -15.84 43.17
CA GLU A 139 -2.63 -14.68 44.06
C GLU A 139 -2.41 -13.39 43.26
N GLY A 140 -3.13 -12.35 43.68
CA GLY A 140 -3.47 -11.18 42.88
C GLY A 140 -2.31 -10.56 42.11
N ARG A 141 -2.43 -10.61 40.78
CA ARG A 141 -1.57 -9.82 39.89
C ARG A 141 -1.98 -8.36 40.02
N LYS A 142 -1.32 -7.63 40.92
CA LYS A 142 -1.12 -6.18 40.72
C LYS A 142 -0.67 -6.04 39.27
N GLY A 143 -1.48 -5.37 38.46
CA GLY A 143 -1.36 -5.37 37.00
C GLY A 143 0.08 -5.10 36.59
N ASP A 144 0.63 -6.00 35.77
CA ASP A 144 1.92 -5.77 35.14
C ASP A 144 1.76 -4.54 34.23
N PRO A 145 2.42 -3.41 34.54
CA PRO A 145 2.24 -2.17 33.78
C PRO A 145 2.58 -2.37 32.30
N THR A 146 3.52 -3.28 31.99
CA THR A 146 3.93 -3.57 30.61
C THR A 146 2.83 -4.29 29.82
N ALA A 147 2.08 -5.19 30.47
CA ALA A 147 0.96 -5.89 29.84
C ALA A 147 -0.22 -4.94 29.56
N MET A 148 -0.45 -3.98 30.47
CA MET A 148 -1.46 -2.95 30.27
C MET A 148 -1.10 -2.01 29.11
N GLU A 149 0.15 -1.54 29.04
CA GLU A 149 0.65 -0.73 27.92
C GLU A 149 0.51 -1.45 26.58
N ALA A 150 0.85 -2.74 26.49
CA ALA A 150 0.68 -3.53 25.28
C ALA A 150 -0.80 -3.64 24.85
N SER A 151 -1.72 -3.84 25.80
CA SER A 151 -3.16 -3.90 25.52
C SER A 151 -3.72 -2.57 25.02
N ILE A 152 -3.25 -1.45 25.58
CA ILE A 152 -3.63 -0.11 25.14
C ILE A 152 -3.09 0.15 23.74
N ALA A 153 -1.82 -0.17 23.49
CA ALA A 153 -1.21 0.00 22.17
C ALA A 153 -1.95 -0.81 21.10
N GLN A 154 -2.35 -2.05 21.40
CA GLN A 154 -3.14 -2.88 20.50
C GLN A 154 -4.54 -2.31 20.26
N ALA A 155 -5.24 -1.86 21.30
CA ALA A 155 -6.55 -1.23 21.16
C ALA A 155 -6.48 0.05 20.32
N VAL A 156 -5.44 0.88 20.53
CA VAL A 156 -5.18 2.06 19.70
C VAL A 156 -4.89 1.65 18.25
N ALA A 157 -4.05 0.63 18.03
CA ALA A 157 -3.76 0.14 16.69
C ALA A 157 -5.04 -0.34 15.96
N GLN A 158 -5.93 -1.05 16.65
CA GLN A 158 -7.24 -1.47 16.11
C GLN A 158 -8.09 -0.28 15.65
N GLN A 159 -8.11 0.80 16.43
CA GLN A 159 -8.90 1.99 16.10
C GLN A 159 -8.24 2.86 15.02
N VAL A 160 -6.91 2.90 14.97
CA VAL A 160 -6.15 3.73 14.01
C VAL A 160 -5.99 3.05 12.66
N ALA A 161 -5.98 1.72 12.60
CA ALA A 161 -5.90 0.94 11.37
C ALA A 161 -6.91 1.37 10.28
N PRO A 162 -8.23 1.43 10.55
CA PRO A 162 -9.21 1.85 9.54
C PRO A 162 -9.01 3.30 9.09
N LEU A 163 -8.59 4.19 10.00
CA LEU A 163 -8.30 5.59 9.66
C LEU A 163 -7.10 5.72 8.73
N ARG A 164 -6.03 4.95 8.98
CA ARG A 164 -4.85 4.92 8.10
C ARG A 164 -5.20 4.39 6.71
N GLN A 165 -6.06 3.39 6.63
CA GLN A 165 -6.54 2.86 5.36
C GLN A 165 -7.35 3.91 4.59
N GLN A 166 -8.31 4.56 5.25
CA GLN A 166 -9.11 5.62 4.64
C GLN A 166 -8.27 6.79 4.17
N LEU A 167 -7.27 7.21 4.96
CA LEU A 167 -6.35 8.27 4.57
C LEU A 167 -5.55 7.89 3.31
N SER A 168 -5.01 6.67 3.26
CA SER A 168 -4.26 6.19 2.10
C SER A 168 -5.10 6.15 0.82
N ALA A 169 -6.37 5.72 0.93
CA ALA A 169 -7.30 5.71 -0.18
C ALA A 169 -7.70 7.14 -0.62
N TYR A 170 -7.89 8.05 0.34
CA TYR A 170 -8.20 9.46 0.05
C TYR A 170 -7.04 10.17 -0.64
N GLU A 171 -5.80 9.97 -0.19
CA GLU A 171 -4.59 10.52 -0.81
C GLU A 171 -4.46 10.10 -2.28
N ASP A 172 -4.79 8.85 -2.61
CA ASP A 172 -4.77 8.39 -4.01
C ASP A 172 -5.81 9.11 -4.86
N GLN A 173 -7.03 9.29 -4.33
CA GLN A 173 -8.10 10.01 -5.03
C GLN A 173 -7.74 11.48 -5.26
N VAL A 174 -7.16 12.13 -4.26
CA VAL A 174 -6.71 13.53 -4.36
C VAL A 174 -5.59 13.65 -5.38
N ARG A 175 -4.56 12.80 -5.31
CA ARG A 175 -3.47 12.79 -6.30
C ARG A 175 -3.97 12.65 -7.73
N LEU A 176 -4.95 11.76 -7.97
CA LEU A 176 -5.55 11.60 -9.29
C LEU A 176 -6.22 12.91 -9.76
N ARG A 177 -6.99 13.56 -8.88
CA ARG A 177 -7.64 14.85 -9.16
C ARG A 177 -6.63 15.96 -9.43
N ASP A 178 -5.54 16.01 -8.68
CA ASP A 178 -4.48 17.01 -8.86
C ASP A 178 -3.77 16.85 -10.21
N VAL A 179 -3.46 15.63 -10.62
CA VAL A 179 -2.86 15.34 -11.94
C VAL A 179 -3.80 15.77 -13.06
N LEU A 180 -5.09 15.42 -12.96
CA LEU A 180 -6.10 15.82 -13.96
C LEU A 180 -6.29 17.34 -14.00
N GLY A 181 -6.35 17.99 -12.83
CA GLY A 181 -6.46 19.45 -12.71
C GLY A 181 -5.26 20.18 -13.30
N GLY A 182 -4.04 19.70 -13.02
CA GLY A 182 -2.80 20.23 -13.60
C GLY A 182 -2.77 20.11 -15.12
N LEU A 183 -3.17 18.96 -15.67
CA LEU A 183 -3.26 18.77 -17.12
C LEU A 183 -4.31 19.72 -17.74
N GLY A 184 -5.48 19.86 -17.10
CA GLY A 184 -6.51 20.80 -17.51
C GLY A 184 -6.04 22.25 -17.52
N TYR A 185 -5.23 22.65 -16.54
CA TYR A 185 -4.64 24.00 -16.47
C TYR A 185 -3.68 24.26 -17.63
N ILE A 186 -2.78 23.32 -17.93
CA ILE A 186 -1.82 23.42 -19.05
C ILE A 186 -2.56 23.54 -20.38
N LEU A 187 -3.52 22.65 -20.63
CA LEU A 187 -4.31 22.66 -21.86
C LEU A 187 -5.18 23.91 -21.97
N GLY A 188 -5.76 24.37 -20.86
CA GLY A 188 -6.57 25.60 -20.80
C GLY A 188 -5.76 26.85 -21.16
N LEU A 189 -4.58 27.02 -20.56
CA LEU A 189 -3.69 28.14 -20.88
C LEU A 189 -3.17 28.09 -22.31
N ALA A 190 -2.73 26.91 -22.78
CA ALA A 190 -2.26 26.73 -24.16
C ALA A 190 -3.37 27.04 -25.18
N GLY A 191 -4.59 26.56 -24.92
CA GLY A 191 -5.76 26.85 -25.75
C GLY A 191 -6.11 28.33 -25.78
N LEU A 192 -6.10 29.00 -24.62
CA LEU A 192 -6.33 30.43 -24.53
C LEU A 192 -5.26 31.22 -25.29
N PHE A 193 -3.98 30.85 -25.16
CA PHE A 193 -2.88 31.47 -25.89
C PHE A 193 -3.03 31.31 -27.41
N ALA A 194 -3.34 30.10 -27.87
CA ALA A 194 -3.57 29.82 -29.29
C ALA A 194 -4.76 30.63 -29.84
N TRP A 195 -5.85 30.72 -29.08
CA TRP A 195 -7.03 31.52 -29.45
C TRP A 195 -6.71 33.01 -29.55
N MET A 196 -5.95 33.57 -28.60
CA MET A 196 -5.49 34.96 -28.65
C MET A 196 -4.60 35.21 -29.87
N ARG A 197 -3.70 34.27 -30.19
CA ARG A 197 -2.82 34.37 -31.36
C ARG A 197 -3.61 34.29 -32.68
N ALA A 198 -4.63 33.44 -32.75
CA ALA A 198 -5.49 33.31 -33.92
C ALA A 198 -6.39 34.54 -34.16
N ARG A 199 -6.66 35.33 -33.12
CA ARG A 199 -7.42 36.58 -33.19
C ARG A 199 -6.58 37.81 -33.53
N ARG A 200 -5.25 37.71 -33.58
CA ARG A 200 -4.41 38.80 -34.07
C ARG A 200 -4.74 39.01 -35.56
N PRO A 201 -5.18 40.21 -35.97
CA PRO A 201 -5.30 40.51 -37.39
C PRO A 201 -3.92 40.32 -37.99
N THR A 202 -3.80 39.50 -39.04
CA THR A 202 -2.65 39.60 -39.93
C THR A 202 -2.68 41.03 -40.46
N GLY A 203 -1.86 41.91 -39.87
CA GLY A 203 -1.66 43.25 -40.37
C GLY A 203 -1.27 43.14 -41.83
N GLY A 204 -2.20 43.50 -42.72
CA GLY A 204 -1.88 43.77 -44.10
C GLY A 204 -0.86 44.90 -44.10
N GLY A 205 0.34 44.59 -44.57
CA GLY A 205 1.46 45.52 -44.56
C GLY A 205 2.61 44.96 -45.38
N ARG A 206 2.40 44.99 -46.69
CA ARG A 206 3.36 45.18 -47.80
C ARG A 206 4.70 44.46 -47.73
#